data_AF-A0A3B0USE4-F1
#
_entry.id   AF-A0A3B0USE4-F1
#
_cell.length_a   1.000
_cell.length_b   1.000
_cell.length_c   1.000
_cell.angle_alpha   90.00
_cell.angle_beta   90.00
_cell.angle_gamma   90.00
#
_symmetry.space_group_name_H-M   'P 1'
#
loop_
_entity.id
_entity.type
_entity.pdbx_description
1 polymer ?
#
loop_
_entity_poly.entity_id
_entity_poly.type
_entity_poly.pdbx_seq_one_letter_code
_entity_poly.pdbx_strand_id
1 'polypeptide(L)'
;MKRFELEEDERKVLLTLAKRGAMSPSEVAAETWTLPGKALSVLRDLSSAGFVLLRDDTHSPDGMMVAITGAARGYLNGSHP
;
A
#
# COMPACT_ATOMS: atom_id res chain seq x y z
N MET A 1 -20.16 10.47 -2.09
CA MET A 1 -18.99 9.56 -2.07
C MET A 1 -18.73 9.16 -0.63
N LYS A 2 -18.64 7.86 -0.33
CA LYS A 2 -18.33 7.39 1.04
C LYS A 2 -16.93 7.90 1.41
N ARG A 3 -16.82 8.51 2.58
CA ARG A 3 -15.55 8.85 3.23
C ARG A 3 -14.81 7.53 3.47
N PHE A 4 -13.80 7.23 2.66
CA PHE A 4 -12.93 6.09 2.93
C PHE A 4 -11.95 6.55 4.01
N GLU A 5 -12.25 6.22 5.26
CA GLU A 5 -11.38 6.56 6.38
C GLU A 5 -10.38 5.43 6.54
N LEU A 6 -9.12 5.71 6.22
CA LEU A 6 -8.06 4.70 6.33
C LEU A 6 -7.87 4.26 7.77
N GLU A 7 -7.85 2.94 7.98
CA GLU A 7 -7.44 2.35 9.24
C GLU A 7 -5.95 2.60 9.53
N GLU A 8 -5.54 2.38 10.77
CA GLU A 8 -4.15 2.62 11.20
C GLU A 8 -3.15 1.81 10.35
N ASP A 9 -3.45 0.53 10.12
CA ASP A 9 -2.59 -0.36 9.33
C ASP A 9 -2.51 0.07 7.86
N GLU A 10 -3.63 0.46 7.26
CA GLU A 10 -3.68 0.98 5.89
C GLU A 10 -2.84 2.26 5.74
N ARG A 11 -3.01 3.20 6.68
CA ARG A 11 -2.22 4.43 6.71
C ARG A 11 -0.74 4.14 6.87
N LYS A 12 -0.37 3.19 7.74
CA LYS A 12 1.02 2.78 7.95
C LYS A 12 1.64 2.21 6.68
N VAL A 13 0.92 1.32 5.99
CA VAL A 13 1.35 0.76 4.68
C VAL A 13 1.57 1.86 3.65
N LEU A 14 0.62 2.80 3.50
CA LEU A 14 0.75 3.89 2.53
C LEU A 14 1.92 4.82 2.86
N LEU A 15 2.14 5.16 4.14
CA LEU A 15 3.28 5.98 4.55
C LEU A 15 4.62 5.28 4.27
N THR A 16 4.70 3.97 4.51
CA THR A 16 5.91 3.18 4.20
C THR A 16 6.18 3.18 2.70
N LEU A 17 5.18 2.91 1.86
CA LEU A 17 5.31 2.94 0.40
C LEU A 17 5.65 4.35 -0.12
N ALA A 18 5.09 5.40 0.48
CA ALA A 18 5.43 6.77 0.13
C ALA A 18 6.90 7.11 0.40
N LYS A 19 7.46 6.56 1.49
CA LYS A 19 8.84 6.82 1.93
C LYS A 19 9.87 5.92 1.22
N ARG A 20 9.59 4.63 1.07
CA ARG A 20 10.53 3.62 0.56
C ARG A 20 10.44 3.41 -0.95
N GLY A 21 9.31 3.76 -1.55
CA GLY A 21 9.03 3.46 -2.96
C GLY A 21 8.33 2.11 -3.13
N ALA A 22 8.42 1.55 -4.34
CA ALA A 22 7.80 0.27 -4.64
C ALA A 22 8.53 -0.87 -3.88
N MET A 23 7.76 -1.81 -3.34
CA MET A 23 8.27 -2.91 -2.51
C MET A 23 7.42 -4.16 -2.76
N SER A 24 7.96 -5.33 -2.44
CA SER A 24 7.21 -6.58 -2.43
C SER A 24 6.23 -6.64 -1.24
N PRO A 25 5.15 -7.43 -1.30
CA PRO A 25 4.24 -7.64 -0.16
C PRO A 25 4.95 -8.09 1.13
N SER A 26 5.96 -8.97 1.03
CA SER A 26 6.74 -9.41 2.19
C SER A 26 7.62 -8.31 2.77
N GLU A 27 8.21 -7.45 1.92
CA GLU A 27 8.96 -6.27 2.37
C GLU A 27 8.05 -5.27 3.08
N VAL A 28 6.85 -5.03 2.55
CA VAL A 28 5.84 -4.18 3.20
C VAL A 28 5.52 -4.73 4.58
N ALA A 29 5.23 -6.03 4.69
CA ALA A 29 4.92 -6.69 5.96
C ALA A 29 6.04 -6.53 7.00
N ALA A 30 7.30 -6.69 6.56
CA ALA A 30 8.47 -6.52 7.43
C ALA A 30 8.63 -5.06 7.90
N GLU A 31 8.52 -4.08 7.00
CA GLU A 31 8.67 -2.66 7.33
C GLU A 31 7.52 -2.12 8.19
N THR A 32 6.29 -2.65 8.01
CA THR A 32 5.12 -2.22 8.80
C THR A 32 4.91 -3.05 10.06
N TRP A 33 5.73 -4.08 10.31
CA TRP A 33 5.58 -4.99 11.45
C TRP A 33 4.19 -5.64 11.47
N THR A 34 3.71 -6.02 10.28
CA THR A 34 2.39 -6.62 10.07
C THR A 34 2.57 -8.07 9.64
N LEU A 35 1.67 -8.96 10.06
CA LEU A 35 1.72 -10.35 9.61
C LEU A 35 1.58 -10.43 8.08
N PRO A 36 2.34 -11.30 7.38
CA PRO A 36 2.33 -11.36 5.91
C PRO A 36 0.92 -11.52 5.31
N GLY A 37 0.09 -12.40 5.88
CA GLY A 37 -1.29 -12.58 5.43
C GLY A 37 -2.16 -11.34 5.64
N LYS A 38 -1.97 -10.62 6.75
CA LYS A 38 -2.68 -9.37 7.03
C LYS A 38 -2.22 -8.24 6.10
N ALA A 39 -0.91 -8.12 5.88
CA ALA A 39 -0.34 -7.15 4.95
C ALA A 39 -0.90 -7.37 3.53
N LEU A 40 -0.96 -8.63 3.06
CA LEU A 40 -1.53 -8.95 1.76
C LEU A 40 -3.02 -8.57 1.67
N SER A 41 -3.82 -8.81 2.70
CA SER A 41 -5.22 -8.37 2.74
C SER A 41 -5.34 -6.85 2.65
N VAL A 42 -4.59 -6.12 3.50
CA VAL A 42 -4.55 -4.64 3.49
C VAL A 42 -4.14 -4.10 2.12
N LEU A 43 -3.13 -4.70 1.49
CA LEU A 43 -2.67 -4.32 0.16
C LEU A 43 -3.73 -4.51 -0.92
N ARG A 44 -4.53 -5.58 -0.83
CA ARG A 44 -5.66 -5.82 -1.75
C ARG A 44 -6.78 -4.81 -1.53
N ASP A 45 -7.11 -4.49 -0.28
CA ASP A 45 -8.14 -3.51 0.06
C ASP A 45 -7.74 -2.11 -0.43
N LEU A 46 -6.49 -1.69 -0.18
CA LEU A 46 -5.92 -0.46 -0.70
C LEU A 46 -5.86 -0.43 -2.23
N SER A 47 -5.61 -1.57 -2.88
CA SER A 47 -5.60 -1.66 -4.34
C SER A 47 -7.00 -1.50 -4.92
N SER A 48 -8.00 -2.12 -4.27
CA SER A 48 -9.42 -1.99 -4.64
C SER A 48 -9.91 -0.55 -4.51
N ALA A 49 -9.42 0.16 -3.48
CA ALA A 49 -9.67 1.59 -3.27
C ALA A 49 -8.86 2.53 -4.19
N GLY A 50 -7.94 2.00 -5.01
CA GLY A 50 -7.11 2.80 -5.93
C GLY A 50 -5.95 3.55 -5.27
N PHE A 51 -5.59 3.19 -4.04
CA PHE A 51 -4.48 3.81 -3.30
C PHE A 51 -3.12 3.16 -3.59
N VAL A 52 -3.11 1.89 -3.98
CA VAL A 52 -1.89 1.20 -4.43
C VAL A 52 -2.13 0.48 -5.74
N LEU A 53 -1.03 0.19 -6.45
CA LEU A 53 -0.98 -0.67 -7.62
C LEU A 53 -0.24 -1.94 -7.24
N LEU A 54 -0.88 -3.08 -7.47
CA LEU A 54 -0.25 -4.40 -7.43
C LEU A 54 0.11 -4.78 -8.85
N ARG A 55 1.38 -5.13 -9.10
CA ARG A 55 1.85 -5.61 -10.40
C ARG A 55 2.68 -6.86 -10.23
N ASP A 56 2.44 -7.84 -11.08
CA ASP A 56 3.30 -9.00 -11.19
C ASP A 56 4.71 -8.56 -11.57
N ASP A 57 5.70 -9.11 -10.88
CA ASP A 57 7.11 -8.83 -11.09
C ASP A 57 7.92 -10.10 -10.80
N THR A 58 8.47 -10.72 -11.84
CA THR A 58 9.22 -11.98 -11.74
C THR A 58 10.58 -11.84 -11.05
N HIS A 59 11.04 -10.61 -10.80
CA HIS A 59 12.28 -10.31 -10.09
C HIS A 59 12.03 -9.96 -8.62
N SER A 60 10.77 -9.78 -8.21
CA SER A 60 10.37 -9.63 -6.81
C SER A 60 10.34 -10.98 -6.10
N PRO A 61 10.76 -11.06 -4.81
CA PRO A 61 10.72 -12.30 -4.03
C PRO A 61 9.30 -12.91 -3.90
N ASP A 62 8.27 -12.08 -3.99
CA ASP A 62 6.86 -12.50 -3.91
C ASP A 62 6.21 -12.71 -5.28
N GLY A 63 6.96 -12.53 -6.38
CA GLY A 63 6.41 -12.50 -7.75
C GLY A 63 5.55 -11.26 -8.04
N MET A 64 5.56 -10.27 -7.14
CA MET A 64 4.71 -9.08 -7.19
C MET A 64 5.39 -7.88 -6.53
N MET A 65 5.17 -6.69 -7.08
CA MET A 65 5.49 -5.42 -6.45
C MET A 65 4.23 -4.61 -6.18
N VAL A 66 4.31 -3.82 -5.12
CA VAL A 66 3.32 -2.84 -4.69
C VAL A 66 3.92 -1.45 -4.86
N ALA A 67 3.16 -0.52 -5.46
CA ALA A 67 3.53 0.90 -5.51
C ALA A 67 2.36 1.80 -5.08
N ILE A 68 2.64 2.91 -4.42
CA ILE A 68 1.64 3.92 -4.05
C ILE A 68 1.16 4.71 -5.28
N THR A 69 -0.14 5.01 -5.36
CA THR A 69 -0.70 5.82 -6.45
C THR A 69 -0.60 7.32 -6.19
N GLY A 70 -0.81 8.13 -7.23
CA GLY A 70 -0.93 9.58 -7.08
C GLY A 70 -2.10 9.99 -6.17
N ALA A 71 -3.21 9.26 -6.21
CA ALA A 71 -4.37 9.51 -5.36
C ALA A 71 -4.05 9.30 -3.88
N ALA A 72 -3.32 8.24 -3.53
CA ALA A 72 -2.86 8.02 -2.16
C ALA A 72 -1.89 9.11 -1.69
N ARG A 73 -0.99 9.58 -2.55
CA ARG A 73 -0.09 10.70 -2.21
C ARG A 73 -0.88 11.99 -1.96
N GLY A 74 -1.89 12.29 -2.76
CA GLY A 74 -2.80 13.43 -2.54
C GLY A 74 -3.52 13.31 -1.19
N TYR A 75 -4.06 12.14 -0.88
CA TYR A 75 -4.71 11.84 0.39
C TYR A 75 -3.76 12.03 1.59
N LEU A 76 -2.53 11.50 1.52
CA LEU A 76 -1.53 11.63 2.59
C LEU A 76 -1.09 13.08 2.83
N ASN A 77 -0.97 13.87 1.76
CA ASN A 77 -0.52 15.27 1.83
C ASN A 77 -1.64 16.25 2.20
N GLY A 78 -2.86 15.77 2.49
CA GLY A 78 -4.02 16.62 2.74
C GLY A 78 -4.48 17.42 1.53
N SER A 79 -3.89 17.17 0.36
CA SER A 79 -4.26 17.78 -0.92
C SER A 79 -5.37 16.92 -1.53
N HIS A 80 -6.60 17.16 -1.07
CA HIS A 80 -7.78 16.65 -1.78
C HIS A 80 -8.03 17.52 -3.03
N PRO A 81 -8.37 16.92 -4.19
CA PRO A 81 -9.19 17.62 -5.16
C PRO A 81 -10.61 17.88 -4.63
#